data_AF-A0A383BVT5-F1
#
_entry.id   AF-A0A383BVT5-F1
#
_cell.length_a   1.000
_cell.length_b   1.000
_cell.length_c   1.000
_cell.angle_alpha   90.00
_cell.angle_beta   90.00
_cell.angle_gamma   90.00
#
_symmetry.space_group_name_H-M   'P 1'
#
loop_
_entity.id
_entity.type
_entity.pdbx_description
1 polymer ?
#
loop_
_entity_poly.entity_id
_entity_poly.type
_entity_poly.pdbx_seq_one_letter_code
_entity_poly.pdbx_strand_id
1 'polypeptide(L)' 'MLESIDLIKQRLDIIDVASDYLKVTKAGSNYKSLCPFHTEKTPSFII' A
#
# COMPACT_ATOMS: atom_id res chain seq x y z
N MET A 1 -4.13 24.18 12.82
CA MET A 1 -5.36 23.39 12.64
C MET A 1 -5.01 22.32 11.63
N LEU A 2 -5.03 21.05 12.02
CA LEU A 2 -4.81 19.97 11.05
C LEU A 2 -6.02 19.94 10.10
N GLU A 3 -5.78 19.98 8.81
CA GLU A 3 -6.84 19.91 7.82
C GLU A 3 -7.46 18.51 7.85
N SER A 4 -8.73 18.38 7.46
CA SER A 4 -9.46 17.10 7.53
C SER A 4 -8.74 15.97 6.79
N ILE A 5 -7.96 16.29 5.75
CA ILE A 5 -7.14 15.34 5.00
C ILE A 5 -6.01 14.76 5.86
N ASP A 6 -5.34 15.58 6.66
CA ASP A 6 -4.23 15.13 7.52
C ASP A 6 -4.72 14.18 8.61
N LEU A 7 -5.89 14.47 9.17
CA LEU A 7 -6.53 13.60 10.16
C LEU A 7 -6.91 12.23 9.59
N ILE A 8 -7.26 12.15 8.31
CA ILE A 8 -7.53 10.87 7.63
C ILE A 8 -6.22 10.09 7.47
N LYS A 9 -5.19 10.74 6.93
CA LYS A 9 -3.87 10.11 6.71
C LYS A 9 -3.22 9.62 8.01
N GLN A 10 -3.45 10.31 9.13
CA GLN A 10 -2.94 9.90 10.44
C GLN A 10 -3.67 8.69 11.04
N ARG A 11 -4.92 8.44 10.65
CA ARG A 11 -5.75 7.37 11.24
C ARG A 11 -5.68 6.05 10.48
N LEU A 12 -5.29 6.08 9.21
CA LEU A 12 -5.26 4.91 8.35
C LEU A 12 -3.83 4.41 8.18
N ASP A 13 -3.65 3.09 8.29
CA ASP A 13 -2.45 2.42 7.82
C ASP A 13 -2.60 2.10 6.32
N ILE A 14 -1.59 2.47 5.53
CA ILE A 14 -1.61 2.20 4.08
C ILE A 14 -1.54 0.70 3.78
N ILE A 15 -0.95 -0.12 4.67
CA ILE A 15 -0.87 -1.57 4.50
C ILE A 15 -2.25 -2.21 4.63
N ASP A 16 -3.06 -1.75 5.59
CA ASP A 16 -4.43 -2.23 5.76
C ASP A 16 -5.27 -1.88 4.53
N VAL A 17 -5.22 -0.62 4.10
CA VAL A 17 -5.98 -0.15 2.92
C VAL A 17 -5.54 -0.88 1.65
N ALA A 18 -4.24 -1.08 1.44
CA ALA A 18 -3.74 -1.76 0.24
C ALA A 18 -4.08 -3.26 0.23
N SER A 19 -4.13 -3.90 1.40
CA SER A 19 -4.38 -5.34 1.54
C SER A 19 -5.82 -5.75 1.18
N ASP A 20 -6.76 -4.80 1.18
CA ASP A 20 -8.13 -5.02 0.69
C ASP A 20 -8.19 -5.25 -0.83
N TYR A 21 -7.18 -4.79 -1.58
CA TYR A 21 -7.15 -4.85 -3.05
C TYR A 21 -6.01 -5.72 -3.58
N LEU A 22 -4.89 -5.77 -2.87
CA LEU A 22 -3.65 -6.37 -3.33
C LEU A 22 -3.22 -7.48 -2.38
N LYS A 23 -2.66 -8.55 -2.92
CA LYS A 23 -1.94 -9.54 -2.11
C LYS A 23 -0.57 -8.96 -1.73
N VAL A 24 -0.54 -8.26 -0.60
CA VAL A 24 0.66 -7.63 -0.06
C VAL A 24 1.50 -8.66 0.71
N THR A 25 2.83 -8.63 0.53
CA THR A 25 3.77 -9.49 1.25
C THR A 25 4.94 -8.66 1.77
N LYS A 26 5.41 -8.92 3.01
CA LYS A 26 6.56 -8.22 3.60
C LYS A 26 7.85 -8.51 2.84
N ALA A 27 8.65 -7.48 2.61
CA ALA A 27 9.92 -7.52 1.88
C ALA A 27 10.94 -6.59 2.54
N GLY A 28 11.66 -7.11 3.54
CA GLY A 28 12.60 -6.32 4.33
C GLY A 28 11.86 -5.28 5.18
N SER A 29 12.26 -4.01 5.05
CA SER A 29 11.58 -2.88 5.69
C SER A 29 10.26 -2.50 5.03
N ASN A 30 10.05 -2.93 3.79
CA ASN A 30 8.91 -2.53 2.96
C ASN A 30 7.94 -3.70 2.77
N TYR A 31 6.91 -3.45 1.99
CA TYR A 31 6.01 -4.45 1.47
C TYR A 31 6.01 -4.44 -0.06
N LYS A 32 5.57 -5.54 -0.66
CA LYS A 32 5.47 -5.67 -2.10
C LYS A 32 4.24 -6.41 -2.56
N SER A 33 3.77 -6.12 -3.77
CA SER A 33 2.70 -6.83 -4.47
C SER A 33 2.92 -6.79 -5.99
N LEU A 34 2.07 -7.51 -6.74
CA LEU A 34 2.00 -7.34 -8.20
C LEU A 34 1.38 -5.97 -8.52
N CYS A 35 1.95 -5.25 -9.46
CA CYS A 35 1.47 -3.94 -9.85
C CYS A 35 0.06 -4.03 -10.46
N PRO A 36 -0.94 -3.30 -9.94
CA PRO A 36 -2.28 -3.30 -10.52
C PRO A 36 -2.37 -2.53 -11.84
N PHE A 37 -1.32 -1.78 -12.20
CA PHE A 37 -1.28 -0.92 -13.39
C PHE A 37 -0.57 -1.55 -14.59
N HIS A 38 0.17 -2.64 -14.38
CA HIS A 38 0.91 -3.32 -15.44
C HIS A 38 0.72 -4.84 -15.32
N THR A 39 0.52 -5.51 -16.45
CA THR A 39 0.46 -6.99 -16.46
C THR A 39 1.87 -7.55 -16.35
N GLU A 40 2.23 -8.06 -15.18
CA GLU A 40 3.55 -8.61 -14.88
C GLU A 40 3.45 -9.91 -14.07
N LYS A 41 4.55 -10.68 -14.02
CA LYS A 41 4.63 -11.93 -13.24
C LYS A 41 5.47 -11.80 -11.98
N THR A 42 6.27 -10.74 -11.88
CA THR A 42 7.18 -10.47 -10.77
C THR A 42 6.67 -9.28 -9.98
N PRO A 43 6.53 -9.37 -8.64
CA PRO A 43 6.09 -8.25 -7.81
C PRO A 43 7.03 -7.04 -7.96
N SER A 44 6.55 -5.95 -8.54
CA SER A 44 7.30 -4.69 -8.69
C SER A 44 6.70 -3.51 -7.90
N PHE A 45 5.48 -3.65 -7.38
CA PHE A 45 4.81 -2.59 -6.64
C PHE A 45 5.27 -2.58 -5.17
N ILE A 46 5.97 -1.53 -4.76
CA ILE A 46 6.51 -1.36 -3.41
C ILE A 46 5.60 -0.45 -2.61
N ILE A 47 5.30 -0.88 -1.38
CA ILE A 47 4.52 -0.14 -0.39
C ILE A 47 5.40 0.08 0.84
#